data_AF-A0A5D3CEH1-F1
#
_entry.id   AF-A0A5D3CEH1-F1
#
_cell.length_a   1.000
_cell.length_b   1.000
_cell.length_c   1.000
_cell.angle_alpha   90.00
_cell.angle_beta   90.00
_cell.angle_gamma   90.00
#
_symmetry.space_group_name_H-M   'P 1'
#
loop_
_entity.id
_entity.type
_entity.pdbx_description
1 polymer ?
#
loop_
_entity_poly.entity_id
_entity_poly.type
_entity_poly.pdbx_seq_one_letter_code
_entity_poly.pdbx_strand_id
1 'polypeptide(L)'
;MVRRYSEKLSPKYFGPYQIEERIGSVAYCLALPSTSSIHPIFHVSQLKQALSSTILVESSPPTFTNDFEWEAILEDITTYRYNGHTHEWELWVQLKGLPEYEATWESLELIKEQFPSFSLEDKEAFILRSTVRLPIIHTRSSPQIHISKGVHLRVIGVGDSRSLVVASDVLTMELNDKILLETCRIKLGGGSLSDLSNFGERKLFLNTEATKKVIDIATLLGKSTGLACVDCSASSDTVNVLKQVVDLGCCIVLANKKPLTSTIEDFNKLITHPRRIRHESTVGAGLPVIASLTRILSSGDPVHHIIGSLSGTLGYIMSEVEKGKPLSQVVKVAKSLGYTEPDPRDDLSGMDVARKALILARLLGQQINLSDIKVESLFPKEMGPDVMPINDFLDGGVLALDSDIQERVTNASSRGNVLRYACVIESSSSRCEVGLQEFPKDSPLGRLKGSDNVLVVYSRCYNEQPLVIQGAGAGNDTTAAGVLADILDLQDLF
;
A
#
# COMPACT_ATOMS: atom_id res chain seq x y z
N MET A 1 30.69 25.87 -29.71
CA MET A 1 29.76 25.93 -28.57
C MET A 1 29.33 24.49 -28.35
N VAL A 2 30.07 23.76 -27.51
CA VAL A 2 29.85 22.32 -27.29
C VAL A 2 28.56 22.20 -26.48
N ARG A 3 27.55 21.52 -27.05
CA ARG A 3 26.27 21.29 -26.35
C ARG A 3 26.56 20.34 -25.19
N ARG A 4 26.66 20.90 -23.98
CA ARG A 4 26.55 20.11 -22.74
C ARG A 4 25.21 19.39 -22.76
N TYR A 5 25.24 18.06 -22.60
CA TYR A 5 24.09 17.20 -22.88
C TYR A 5 22.90 17.36 -21.90
N SER A 6 23.11 17.95 -20.71
CA SER A 6 22.06 18.59 -19.89
C SER A 6 22.72 19.21 -18.65
N GLU A 7 22.49 20.50 -18.35
CA GLU A 7 22.98 21.11 -17.09
C GLU A 7 22.18 20.64 -15.86
N LYS A 8 21.03 19.99 -16.05
CA LYS A 8 20.15 19.57 -14.94
C LYS A 8 20.52 18.21 -14.33
N LEU A 9 21.27 17.38 -15.05
CA LEU A 9 21.57 15.99 -14.68
C LEU A 9 23.02 15.77 -14.20
N SER A 10 23.89 16.77 -14.32
CA SER A 10 25.31 16.61 -13.98
C SER A 10 25.58 16.94 -12.51
N PRO A 11 26.14 16.01 -11.71
CA PRO A 11 26.66 16.34 -10.40
C PRO A 11 27.73 17.41 -10.50
N LYS A 12 27.70 18.40 -9.60
CA LYS A 12 28.68 19.49 -9.61
C LYS A 12 30.06 19.04 -9.09
N TYR A 13 30.09 17.97 -8.29
CA TYR A 13 31.28 17.32 -7.72
C TYR A 13 30.97 15.83 -7.53
N PHE A 14 31.98 14.95 -7.63
CA PHE A 14 31.86 13.50 -7.42
C PHE A 14 32.60 13.08 -6.14
N GLY A 15 32.11 12.04 -5.45
CA GLY A 15 32.67 11.56 -4.18
C GLY A 15 31.96 12.06 -2.92
N PRO A 16 32.39 11.59 -1.74
CA PRO A 16 33.71 11.96 -1.22
C PRO A 16 34.79 10.90 -1.43
N TYR A 17 35.98 11.33 -1.84
CA TYR A 17 37.18 10.49 -1.93
C TYR A 17 38.23 10.95 -0.91
N GLN A 18 38.91 9.99 -0.27
CA GLN A 18 39.97 10.29 0.69
C GLN A 18 41.22 10.80 -0.03
N ILE A 19 41.86 11.83 0.51
CA ILE A 19 43.19 12.27 0.04
C ILE A 19 44.23 11.32 0.64
N GLU A 20 44.96 10.59 -0.21
CA GLU A 20 46.06 9.73 0.22
C GLU A 20 47.35 10.53 0.40
N GLU A 21 47.64 11.41 -0.56
CA GLU A 21 48.88 12.16 -0.60
C GLU A 21 48.67 13.54 -1.23
N ARG A 22 49.42 14.54 -0.75
CA ARG A 22 49.52 15.85 -1.42
C ARG A 22 50.77 15.86 -2.31
N ILE A 23 50.57 16.01 -3.62
CA ILE A 23 51.63 16.06 -4.62
C ILE A 23 51.95 17.52 -4.95
N GLY A 24 52.93 18.09 -4.26
CA GLY A 24 53.34 19.49 -4.44
C GLY A 24 52.34 20.52 -3.90
N SER A 25 52.39 21.75 -4.41
CA SER A 25 51.57 22.85 -3.87
C SER A 25 50.11 22.81 -4.33
N VAL A 26 49.84 22.24 -5.50
CA VAL A 26 48.55 22.37 -6.20
C VAL A 26 47.92 21.05 -6.66
N ALA A 27 48.52 19.88 -6.42
CA ALA A 27 47.94 18.59 -6.80
C ALA A 27 47.80 17.64 -5.61
N TYR A 28 46.80 16.76 -5.67
CA TYR A 28 46.48 15.79 -4.62
C TYR A 28 46.14 14.44 -5.25
N CYS A 29 46.61 13.37 -4.62
CA CYS A 29 46.28 11.99 -4.96
C CYS A 29 45.06 11.54 -4.15
N LEU A 30 44.01 11.08 -4.83
CA LEU A 30 42.79 10.58 -4.22
C LEU A 30 42.77 9.04 -4.21
N ALA A 31 42.24 8.46 -3.12
CA ALA A 31 41.94 7.03 -3.00
C ALA A 31 40.74 6.68 -3.89
N LEU A 32 40.97 6.51 -5.19
CA LEU A 32 39.95 6.04 -6.13
C LEU A 32 39.80 4.51 -6.06
N PRO A 33 38.61 3.96 -6.33
CA PRO A 33 38.42 2.51 -6.45
C PRO A 33 39.38 1.90 -7.48
N SER A 34 39.84 0.67 -7.25
CA SER A 34 40.78 -0.04 -8.13
C SER A 34 40.24 -0.30 -9.55
N THR A 35 38.93 -0.11 -9.75
CA THR A 35 38.24 -0.18 -11.04
C THR A 35 38.26 1.13 -11.81
N SER A 36 38.83 2.21 -11.26
CA SER A 36 38.90 3.53 -11.90
C SER A 36 39.77 3.54 -13.15
N SER A 37 39.22 4.06 -14.25
CA SER A 37 39.97 4.40 -15.46
C SER A 37 40.60 5.81 -15.39
N ILE A 38 40.31 6.58 -14.34
CA ILE A 38 40.78 7.96 -14.15
C ILE A 38 42.07 7.97 -13.34
N HIS A 39 43.01 8.82 -13.75
CA HIS A 39 44.26 9.02 -13.02
C HIS A 39 44.00 9.64 -11.63
N PRO A 40 44.62 9.12 -10.54
CA PRO A 40 44.24 9.51 -9.17
C PRO A 40 44.75 10.89 -8.74
N ILE A 41 45.57 11.57 -9.55
CA ILE A 41 46.13 12.89 -9.24
C ILE A 41 45.28 14.01 -9.86
N PHE A 42 44.75 14.89 -9.01
CA PHE A 42 43.90 16.01 -9.38
C PHE A 42 44.48 17.35 -8.94
N HIS A 43 44.27 18.39 -9.75
CA HIS A 43 44.61 19.76 -9.36
C HIS A 43 43.61 20.29 -8.32
N VAL A 44 44.07 21.09 -7.36
CA VAL A 44 43.27 21.62 -6.24
C VAL A 44 42.00 22.37 -6.68
N SER A 45 42.00 22.97 -7.87
CA SER A 45 40.83 23.66 -8.43
C SER A 45 39.69 22.73 -8.84
N GLN A 46 39.95 21.44 -9.01
CA GLN A 46 38.95 20.41 -9.32
C GLN A 46 38.41 19.75 -8.04
N LEU A 47 38.94 20.11 -6.86
CA LEU A 47 38.59 19.51 -5.58
C LEU A 47 37.75 20.49 -4.76
N LYS A 48 36.81 19.94 -3.99
CA LYS A 48 36.05 20.67 -2.98
C LYS A 48 36.04 19.87 -1.69
N GLN A 49 36.32 20.55 -0.57
CA GLN A 49 36.33 19.90 0.74
C GLN A 49 34.93 19.37 1.09
N ALA A 50 34.84 18.08 1.42
CA ALA A 50 33.62 17.47 1.96
C ALA A 50 33.40 17.93 3.41
N LEU A 51 32.18 18.39 3.73
CA LEU A 51 31.85 19.01 5.02
C LEU A 51 31.17 18.06 6.02
N SER A 52 30.95 16.79 5.67
CA SER A 52 30.25 15.79 6.48
C SER A 52 31.02 14.48 6.53
N SER A 53 31.13 13.87 7.72
CA SER A 53 31.85 12.61 7.97
C SER A 53 31.02 11.35 7.78
N THR A 54 29.76 11.46 7.35
CA THR A 54 28.78 10.34 7.38
C THR A 54 28.32 9.88 5.99
N ILE A 55 29.06 10.18 4.93
CA ILE A 55 28.71 9.74 3.56
C ILE A 55 29.59 8.54 3.19
N LEU A 56 28.94 7.45 2.74
CA LEU A 56 29.60 6.28 2.19
C LEU A 56 30.41 6.69 0.94
N VAL A 57 31.67 6.27 0.87
CA VAL A 57 32.53 6.45 -0.33
C VAL A 57 31.83 5.79 -1.51
N GLU A 58 31.64 6.52 -2.62
CA GLU A 58 31.11 5.96 -3.87
C GLU A 58 31.99 4.78 -4.31
N SER A 59 31.39 3.60 -4.42
CA SER A 59 32.11 2.34 -4.69
C SER A 59 32.60 2.21 -6.13
N SER A 60 32.17 3.08 -7.04
CA SER A 60 32.59 3.09 -8.43
C SER A 60 32.65 4.52 -8.95
N PRO A 61 33.76 4.94 -9.58
CA PRO A 61 33.83 6.25 -10.23
C PRO A 61 32.87 6.30 -11.43
N PRO A 62 32.48 7.51 -11.87
CA PRO A 62 31.60 7.66 -13.01
C PRO A 62 32.24 7.13 -14.30
N THR A 63 31.42 6.63 -15.22
CA THR A 63 31.87 6.28 -16.58
C THR A 63 32.08 7.57 -17.36
N PHE A 64 33.22 7.71 -18.05
CA PHE A 64 33.53 8.86 -18.88
C PHE A 64 33.78 8.41 -20.33
N THR A 65 33.35 9.23 -21.28
CA THR A 65 33.68 9.03 -22.70
C THR A 65 35.16 9.32 -22.95
N ASN A 66 35.66 8.96 -24.13
CA ASN A 66 37.06 9.23 -24.55
C ASN A 66 37.42 10.73 -24.56
N ASP A 67 36.41 11.62 -24.51
CA ASP A 67 36.57 13.07 -24.46
C ASP A 67 36.47 13.64 -23.01
N PHE A 68 36.53 12.78 -21.99
CA PHE A 68 36.39 13.11 -20.57
C PHE A 68 35.03 13.73 -20.20
N GLU A 69 33.99 13.48 -20.99
CA GLU A 69 32.62 13.87 -20.66
C GLU A 69 31.94 12.75 -19.86
N TRP A 70 31.14 13.12 -18.85
CA TRP A 70 30.41 12.15 -18.06
C TRP A 70 29.41 11.40 -18.95
N GLU A 71 29.55 10.08 -19.01
CA GLU A 71 28.62 9.23 -19.73
C GLU A 71 27.45 8.90 -18.80
N ALA A 72 26.34 9.60 -19.01
CA ALA A 72 25.10 9.29 -18.33
C ALA A 72 24.67 7.88 -18.72
N ILE A 73 24.55 6.98 -17.75
CA ILE A 73 23.93 5.67 -17.98
C ILE A 73 22.60 5.68 -17.25
N LEU A 74 21.53 5.52 -18.01
CA LEU A 74 20.19 5.46 -17.46
C LEU A 74 20.01 4.12 -16.72
N GLU A 75 19.70 4.19 -15.42
CA GLU A 75 19.50 3.01 -14.57
C GLU A 75 18.03 2.61 -14.55
N ASP A 76 17.14 3.57 -14.29
CA ASP A 76 15.71 3.31 -14.24
C ASP A 76 14.87 4.55 -14.55
N ILE A 77 13.59 4.33 -14.88
CA ILE A 77 12.54 5.34 -14.93
C ILE A 77 11.42 4.90 -14.00
N THR A 78 11.30 5.52 -12.83
CA THR A 78 10.42 5.00 -11.78
C THR A 78 8.97 5.48 -11.89
N THR A 79 8.73 6.62 -12.56
CA THR A 79 7.39 7.16 -12.79
C THR A 79 7.37 8.11 -14.00
N TYR A 80 6.18 8.59 -14.38
CA TYR A 80 5.97 9.55 -15.46
C TYR A 80 4.83 10.51 -15.09
N ARG A 81 4.84 11.73 -15.63
CA ARG A 81 3.78 12.73 -15.45
C ARG A 81 3.54 13.51 -16.73
N TYR A 82 2.31 13.98 -16.90
CA TYR A 82 2.02 14.96 -17.95
C TYR A 82 2.21 16.37 -17.40
N ASN A 83 3.10 17.16 -18.01
CA ASN A 83 3.31 18.54 -17.62
C ASN A 83 2.32 19.43 -18.37
N GLY A 84 1.29 19.91 -17.65
CA GLY A 84 0.24 20.76 -18.22
C GLY A 84 0.70 22.14 -18.70
N HIS A 85 1.93 22.58 -18.37
CA HIS A 85 2.50 23.85 -18.84
C HIS A 85 3.28 23.71 -20.14
N THR A 86 4.05 22.62 -20.29
CA THR A 86 4.85 22.37 -21.51
C THR A 86 4.11 21.52 -22.53
N HIS A 87 2.98 20.92 -22.15
CA HIS A 87 2.22 19.95 -22.94
C HIS A 87 2.99 18.68 -23.31
N GLU A 88 4.06 18.39 -22.57
CA GLU A 88 4.94 17.23 -22.80
C GLU A 88 4.83 16.20 -21.67
N TRP A 89 5.14 14.95 -21.99
CA TRP A 89 5.33 13.91 -21.00
C TRP A 89 6.73 14.01 -20.40
N GLU A 90 6.81 13.98 -19.08
CA GLU A 90 8.06 13.93 -18.34
C GLU A 90 8.19 12.57 -17.63
N LEU A 91 9.40 12.04 -17.61
CA LEU A 91 9.79 10.79 -16.98
C LEU A 91 10.63 11.13 -15.75
N TRP A 92 10.44 10.39 -14.66
CA TRP A 92 11.32 10.47 -13.49
C TRP A 92 12.49 9.53 -13.70
N VAL A 93 13.65 10.12 -14.00
CA VAL A 93 14.84 9.41 -14.48
C VAL A 93 15.82 9.23 -13.33
N GLN A 94 16.25 8.00 -13.12
CA GLN A 94 17.34 7.63 -12.22
C GLN A 94 18.55 7.20 -13.04
N LEU A 95 19.69 7.79 -12.74
CA LEU A 95 20.96 7.50 -13.40
C LEU A 95 21.78 6.52 -12.56
N LYS A 96 22.50 5.64 -13.25
CA LYS A 96 23.29 4.59 -12.61
C LYS A 96 24.37 5.18 -11.73
N GLY A 97 24.33 4.81 -10.45
CA GLY A 97 25.31 5.24 -9.45
C GLY A 97 24.96 6.54 -8.72
N LEU A 98 23.80 7.15 -8.97
CA LEU A 98 23.29 8.28 -8.18
C LEU A 98 22.24 7.83 -7.14
N PRO A 99 22.19 8.46 -5.95
CA PRO A 99 21.14 8.20 -4.96
C PRO A 99 19.74 8.53 -5.49
N GLU A 100 18.70 7.82 -5.01
CA GLU A 100 17.30 8.02 -5.44
C GLU A 100 16.80 9.47 -5.32
N TYR A 101 17.33 10.26 -4.37
CA TYR A 101 16.92 11.66 -4.20
C TYR A 101 17.47 12.61 -5.28
N GLU A 102 18.44 12.18 -6.08
CA GLU A 102 18.99 12.95 -7.21
C GLU A 102 18.27 12.69 -8.52
N ALA A 103 17.26 11.82 -8.53
CA ALA A 103 16.44 11.61 -9.72
C ALA A 103 15.67 12.89 -10.12
N THR A 104 15.50 13.10 -11.42
CA THR A 104 14.89 14.33 -11.97
C THR A 104 13.78 14.03 -12.97
N TRP A 105 12.93 15.03 -13.21
CA TRP A 105 11.93 15.00 -14.28
C TRP A 105 12.55 15.44 -15.60
N GLU A 106 12.58 14.56 -16.60
CA GLU A 106 13.12 14.81 -17.94
C GLU A 106 12.08 14.55 -19.03
N SER A 107 12.10 15.30 -20.12
CA SER A 107 11.13 15.15 -21.23
C SER A 107 11.29 13.79 -21.92
N LEU A 108 10.17 13.15 -22.26
CA LEU A 108 10.14 11.89 -23.00
C LEU A 108 10.89 11.99 -24.34
N GLU A 109 10.74 13.10 -25.07
CA GLU A 109 11.43 13.30 -26.35
C GLU A 109 12.94 13.36 -26.14
N LEU A 110 13.39 14.07 -25.09
CA LEU A 110 14.79 14.16 -24.72
C LEU A 110 15.38 12.79 -24.36
N ILE A 111 14.65 11.95 -23.64
CA ILE A 111 15.11 10.59 -23.30
C ILE A 111 15.20 9.69 -24.55
N LYS A 112 14.26 9.79 -25.49
CA LYS A 112 14.33 9.04 -26.75
C LYS A 112 15.52 9.46 -27.62
N GLU A 113 15.81 10.75 -27.67
CA GLU A 113 16.96 11.28 -28.42
C GLU A 113 18.30 10.89 -27.78
N GLN A 114 18.40 10.95 -26.45
CA GLN A 114 19.66 10.73 -25.73
C GLN A 114 19.97 9.26 -25.45
N PHE A 115 18.95 8.42 -25.27
CA PHE A 115 19.09 7.01 -24.95
C PHE A 115 18.34 6.11 -25.95
N PRO A 116 18.67 6.16 -27.25
CA PRO A 116 17.92 5.46 -28.30
C PRO A 116 17.99 3.93 -28.21
N SER A 117 18.95 3.38 -27.45
CA SER A 117 19.12 1.95 -27.20
C SER A 117 18.41 1.47 -25.93
N PHE A 118 17.91 2.39 -25.10
CA PHE A 118 17.16 2.05 -23.90
C PHE A 118 15.73 1.68 -24.31
N SER A 119 15.35 0.40 -24.12
CA SER A 119 14.02 -0.08 -24.53
C SER A 119 12.94 0.60 -23.71
N LEU A 120 12.19 1.48 -24.36
CA LEU A 120 10.97 2.08 -23.83
C LEU A 120 9.74 1.25 -24.23
N GLU A 121 9.87 0.07 -24.85
CA GLU A 121 8.74 -0.67 -25.43
C GLU A 121 7.65 -1.02 -24.40
N ASP A 122 8.03 -1.31 -23.15
CA ASP A 122 7.10 -1.53 -22.04
C ASP A 122 6.40 -0.24 -21.55
N LYS A 123 6.83 0.94 -22.03
CA LYS A 123 6.35 2.27 -21.63
C LYS A 123 5.80 3.10 -22.81
N GLU A 124 6.17 2.81 -24.06
CA GLU A 124 5.67 3.48 -25.26
C GLU A 124 4.23 3.07 -25.62
N ALA A 125 3.88 1.80 -25.39
CA ALA A 125 2.50 1.33 -25.53
C ALA A 125 1.52 2.05 -24.58
N PHE A 126 2.03 2.69 -23.52
CA PHE A 126 1.24 3.41 -22.51
C PHE A 126 1.07 4.91 -22.79
N ILE A 127 1.90 5.52 -23.65
CA ILE A 127 1.94 6.99 -23.83
C ILE A 127 1.22 7.45 -25.10
N LEU A 128 1.15 6.63 -26.16
CA LEU A 128 0.68 7.10 -27.48
C LEU A 128 -0.78 6.79 -27.85
N ARG A 129 -1.53 6.03 -27.03
CA ARG A 129 -2.96 5.78 -27.31
C ARG A 129 -3.79 5.51 -26.06
N SER A 130 -4.19 6.54 -25.33
CA SER A 130 -5.42 6.52 -24.50
C SER A 130 -5.59 7.82 -23.70
N THR A 131 -6.78 8.43 -23.75
CA THR A 131 -7.23 9.49 -22.83
C THR A 131 -7.71 8.93 -21.48
N VAL A 132 -7.44 7.65 -21.20
CA VAL A 132 -7.85 6.94 -19.98
C VAL A 132 -6.63 6.70 -19.12
N ARG A 133 -6.66 7.24 -17.89
CA ARG A 133 -5.72 6.90 -16.82
C ARG A 133 -5.74 5.38 -16.61
N LEU A 134 -4.63 4.71 -16.87
CA LEU A 134 -4.36 3.38 -16.34
C LEU A 134 -3.51 3.51 -15.07
N PRO A 135 -3.80 2.73 -14.02
CA PRO A 135 -3.06 2.80 -12.77
C PRO A 135 -1.61 2.33 -12.97
N ILE A 136 -0.67 3.10 -12.41
CA ILE A 136 0.75 2.77 -12.36
C ILE A 136 0.92 1.48 -11.54
N ILE A 137 1.57 0.49 -12.13
CA ILE A 137 1.94 -0.76 -11.47
C ILE A 137 3.30 -0.52 -10.82
N HIS A 138 3.34 -0.33 -9.50
CA HIS A 138 4.56 -0.54 -8.73
C HIS A 138 4.63 -2.01 -8.33
N THR A 139 5.22 -2.85 -9.18
CA THR A 139 5.75 -4.14 -8.73
C THR A 139 7.03 -3.91 -7.93
N ARG A 140 6.93 -3.27 -6.76
CA ARG A 140 7.99 -3.22 -5.75
C ARG A 140 7.83 -4.37 -4.74
N SER A 141 7.75 -5.59 -5.23
CA SER A 141 8.38 -6.70 -4.52
C SER A 141 9.65 -6.98 -5.28
N SER A 142 10.82 -6.75 -4.71
CA SER A 142 12.06 -7.22 -5.31
C SER A 142 12.27 -8.64 -4.78
N PRO A 143 12.02 -9.70 -5.57
CA PRO A 143 12.34 -11.07 -5.16
C PRO A 143 13.77 -11.17 -4.62
N GLN A 144 14.67 -10.32 -5.12
CA GLN A 144 16.07 -10.24 -4.72
C GLN A 144 16.26 -10.04 -3.20
N ILE A 145 15.40 -9.27 -2.51
CA ILE A 145 15.57 -9.06 -1.06
C ILE A 145 15.22 -10.34 -0.28
N HIS A 146 14.15 -11.04 -0.65
CA HIS A 146 13.75 -12.28 0.03
C HIS A 146 14.67 -13.46 -0.33
N ILE A 147 15.06 -13.56 -1.60
CA ILE A 147 16.04 -14.55 -2.07
C ILE A 147 17.39 -14.35 -1.37
N SER A 148 17.83 -13.10 -1.18
CA SER A 148 19.06 -12.81 -0.42
C SER A 148 18.99 -13.22 1.06
N LYS A 149 17.77 -13.33 1.60
CA LYS A 149 17.50 -13.84 2.95
C LYS A 149 17.18 -15.33 2.99
N GLY A 150 17.28 -16.05 1.86
CA GLY A 150 17.00 -17.48 1.75
C GLY A 150 15.52 -17.85 1.75
N VAL A 151 14.61 -16.88 1.57
CA VAL A 151 13.17 -17.12 1.54
C VAL A 151 12.70 -17.25 0.09
N HIS A 152 12.17 -18.42 -0.28
CA HIS A 152 11.55 -18.67 -1.59
C HIS A 152 10.03 -18.80 -1.45
N LEU A 153 9.30 -17.91 -2.09
CA LEU A 153 7.84 -17.86 -2.02
C LEU A 153 7.21 -18.59 -3.20
N ARG A 154 6.81 -19.84 -2.96
CA ARG A 154 6.24 -20.71 -3.98
C ARG A 154 4.74 -20.44 -4.19
N VAL A 155 4.39 -19.77 -5.28
CA VAL A 155 2.98 -19.57 -5.67
C VAL A 155 2.48 -20.77 -6.46
N ILE A 156 1.60 -21.58 -5.87
CA ILE A 156 1.06 -22.78 -6.53
C ILE A 156 -0.27 -22.54 -7.25
N GLY A 157 -0.97 -21.46 -6.94
CA GLY A 157 -2.23 -21.12 -7.59
C GLY A 157 -2.71 -19.69 -7.31
N VAL A 158 -3.49 -19.15 -8.25
CA VAL A 158 -4.10 -17.82 -8.19
C VAL A 158 -5.56 -17.95 -8.62
N GLY A 159 -6.47 -17.39 -7.84
CA GLY A 159 -7.91 -17.45 -8.11
C GLY A 159 -8.56 -16.07 -8.18
N ASP A 160 -9.67 -16.01 -8.92
CA ASP A 160 -10.63 -14.90 -8.88
C ASP A 160 -12.04 -15.43 -8.56
N SER A 161 -13.07 -14.60 -8.73
CA SER A 161 -14.44 -14.97 -8.38
C SER A 161 -15.02 -16.12 -9.20
N ARG A 162 -14.40 -16.50 -10.34
CA ARG A 162 -14.95 -17.50 -11.26
C ARG A 162 -13.97 -18.60 -11.62
N SER A 163 -12.70 -18.45 -11.29
CA SER A 163 -11.67 -19.33 -11.82
C SER A 163 -10.46 -19.45 -10.91
N LEU A 164 -9.75 -20.56 -11.05
CA LEU A 164 -8.50 -20.85 -10.35
C LEU A 164 -7.49 -21.39 -11.35
N VAL A 165 -6.33 -20.73 -11.40
CA VAL A 165 -5.15 -21.19 -12.11
C VAL A 165 -4.22 -21.86 -11.12
N VAL A 166 -3.74 -23.07 -11.44
CA VAL A 166 -2.88 -23.87 -10.56
C VAL A 166 -1.69 -24.40 -11.36
N ALA A 167 -0.54 -24.52 -10.72
CA ALA A 167 0.59 -25.25 -11.28
C ALA A 167 0.20 -26.69 -11.67
N SER A 168 0.78 -27.22 -12.74
CA SER A 168 0.44 -28.54 -13.27
C SER A 168 0.61 -29.67 -12.24
N ASP A 169 1.68 -29.60 -11.44
CA ASP A 169 1.90 -30.43 -10.27
C ASP A 169 2.20 -29.56 -9.04
N VAL A 170 1.27 -29.52 -8.09
CA VAL A 170 1.39 -28.71 -6.87
C VAL A 170 2.39 -29.28 -5.86
N LEU A 171 2.95 -30.48 -6.06
CA LEU A 171 4.01 -31.00 -5.21
C LEU A 171 5.38 -30.47 -5.61
N THR A 172 5.64 -30.40 -6.92
CA THR A 172 6.98 -30.12 -7.46
C THR A 172 7.09 -28.80 -8.23
N MET A 173 6.00 -28.24 -8.75
CA MET A 173 6.01 -27.07 -9.64
C MET A 173 5.37 -25.82 -9.03
N GLU A 174 5.67 -24.66 -9.60
CA GLU A 174 5.11 -23.37 -9.20
C GLU A 174 4.68 -22.56 -10.42
N LEU A 175 3.84 -21.55 -10.19
CA LEU A 175 3.55 -20.55 -11.20
C LEU A 175 4.76 -19.62 -11.31
N ASN A 176 5.45 -19.68 -12.45
CA ASN A 176 6.59 -18.82 -12.71
C ASN A 176 6.18 -17.34 -12.91
N ASP A 177 7.18 -16.45 -12.83
CA ASP A 177 6.98 -15.00 -12.96
C ASP A 177 6.27 -14.60 -14.25
N LYS A 178 6.51 -15.30 -15.37
CA LYS A 178 5.84 -14.99 -16.64
C LYS A 178 4.33 -15.20 -16.54
N ILE A 179 3.88 -16.28 -15.90
CA ILE A 179 2.45 -16.56 -15.70
C ILE A 179 1.85 -15.56 -14.70
N LEU A 180 2.57 -15.22 -13.63
CA LEU A 180 2.10 -14.27 -12.63
C LEU A 180 1.97 -12.84 -13.21
N LEU A 181 2.95 -12.38 -13.99
CA LEU A 181 2.92 -11.09 -14.66
C LEU A 181 1.78 -11.01 -15.68
N GLU A 182 1.57 -12.05 -16.49
CA GLU A 182 0.43 -12.07 -17.43
C GLU A 182 -0.91 -12.13 -16.70
N THR A 183 -0.97 -12.83 -15.56
CA THR A 183 -2.14 -12.82 -14.68
C THR A 183 -2.46 -11.39 -14.20
N CYS A 184 -1.46 -10.67 -13.69
CA CYS A 184 -1.59 -9.27 -13.31
C CYS A 184 -2.07 -8.42 -14.49
N ARG A 185 -1.46 -8.57 -15.68
CA ARG A 185 -1.81 -7.82 -16.89
C ARG A 185 -3.27 -8.01 -17.28
N ILE A 186 -3.75 -9.25 -17.31
CA ILE A 186 -5.14 -9.59 -17.65
C ILE A 186 -6.11 -8.99 -16.62
N LYS A 187 -5.84 -9.18 -15.32
CA LYS A 187 -6.73 -8.67 -14.26
C LYS A 187 -6.76 -7.15 -14.20
N LEU A 188 -5.64 -6.47 -14.44
CA LEU A 188 -5.59 -5.01 -14.56
C LEU A 188 -6.36 -4.49 -15.77
N GLY A 189 -6.38 -5.25 -16.87
CA GLY A 189 -7.23 -4.99 -18.04
C GLY A 189 -8.72 -5.30 -17.83
N GLY A 190 -9.13 -5.74 -16.65
CA GLY A 190 -10.51 -6.15 -16.35
C GLY A 190 -10.89 -7.53 -16.90
N GLY A 191 -9.92 -8.30 -17.41
CA GLY A 191 -10.10 -9.63 -17.96
C GLY A 191 -10.32 -10.71 -16.89
N SER A 192 -10.57 -11.92 -17.38
CA SER A 192 -10.83 -13.11 -16.56
C SER A 192 -9.60 -14.02 -16.57
N LEU A 193 -9.33 -14.77 -15.49
CA LEU A 193 -8.22 -15.74 -15.53
C LEU A 193 -8.47 -16.87 -16.54
N SER A 194 -9.70 -17.04 -17.04
CA SER A 194 -9.99 -17.91 -18.18
C SER A 194 -9.22 -17.53 -19.45
N ASP A 195 -8.86 -16.25 -19.58
CA ASP A 195 -8.15 -15.71 -20.74
C ASP A 195 -6.69 -16.19 -20.78
N LEU A 196 -6.17 -16.72 -19.67
CA LEU A 196 -4.87 -17.38 -19.62
C LEU A 196 -4.85 -18.75 -20.30
N SER A 197 -6.00 -19.28 -20.76
CA SER A 197 -6.21 -20.65 -21.28
C SER A 197 -5.03 -21.26 -22.06
N ASN A 198 -4.32 -20.45 -22.86
CA ASN A 198 -3.25 -20.90 -23.76
C ASN A 198 -1.80 -20.58 -23.32
N PHE A 199 -1.55 -20.13 -22.08
CA PHE A 199 -0.24 -19.66 -21.62
C PHE A 199 0.42 -20.58 -20.57
N GLY A 200 1.54 -21.20 -20.91
CA GLY A 200 2.40 -21.99 -20.01
C GLY A 200 1.84 -23.34 -19.53
N GLU A 201 2.65 -24.11 -18.81
CA GLU A 201 2.22 -25.36 -18.16
C GLU A 201 1.44 -25.08 -16.87
N ARG A 202 0.11 -25.18 -16.94
CA ARG A 202 -0.81 -24.92 -15.82
C ARG A 202 -2.15 -25.62 -16.02
N LYS A 203 -2.97 -25.65 -14.96
CA LYS A 203 -4.35 -26.15 -14.98
C LYS A 203 -5.32 -25.03 -14.61
N LEU A 204 -6.42 -24.92 -15.37
CA LEU A 204 -7.50 -23.95 -15.13
C LEU A 204 -8.75 -24.69 -14.65
N PHE A 205 -9.33 -24.22 -13.56
CA PHE A 205 -10.57 -24.73 -12.99
C PHE A 205 -11.59 -23.59 -12.90
N LEU A 206 -12.87 -23.89 -13.10
CA LEU A 206 -13.94 -22.88 -13.12
C LEU A 206 -14.95 -23.11 -11.99
N ASN A 207 -15.48 -22.02 -11.44
CA ASN A 207 -16.59 -21.97 -10.49
C ASN A 207 -16.43 -22.96 -9.31
N THR A 208 -17.35 -23.90 -9.16
CA THR A 208 -17.36 -24.89 -8.06
C THR A 208 -16.17 -25.85 -8.14
N GLU A 209 -15.66 -26.13 -9.33
CA GLU A 209 -14.48 -26.96 -9.52
C GLU A 209 -13.23 -26.27 -8.94
N ALA A 210 -13.13 -24.95 -9.09
CA ALA A 210 -12.06 -24.16 -8.48
C ALA A 210 -12.05 -24.30 -6.96
N THR A 211 -13.21 -24.15 -6.32
CA THR A 211 -13.35 -24.32 -4.86
C THR A 211 -12.95 -25.72 -4.40
N LYS A 212 -13.45 -26.75 -5.08
CA LYS A 212 -13.07 -28.13 -4.78
C LYS A 212 -11.57 -28.34 -4.91
N LYS A 213 -10.95 -27.74 -5.93
CA LYS A 213 -9.51 -27.87 -6.16
C LYS A 213 -8.68 -27.22 -5.06
N VAL A 214 -9.10 -26.07 -4.52
CA VAL A 214 -8.44 -25.47 -3.33
C VAL A 214 -8.44 -26.45 -2.16
N ILE A 215 -9.56 -27.13 -1.91
CA ILE A 215 -9.69 -28.12 -0.83
C ILE A 215 -8.82 -29.35 -1.09
N ASP A 216 -8.75 -29.84 -2.32
CA ASP A 216 -7.87 -30.96 -2.70
C ASP A 216 -6.39 -30.62 -2.43
N ILE A 217 -5.97 -29.41 -2.81
CA ILE A 217 -4.60 -28.91 -2.57
C ILE A 217 -4.33 -28.76 -1.07
N ALA A 218 -5.27 -28.18 -0.33
CA ALA A 218 -5.18 -28.04 1.12
C ALA A 218 -5.07 -29.40 1.83
N THR A 219 -5.80 -30.41 1.35
CA THR A 219 -5.74 -31.78 1.87
C THR A 219 -4.37 -32.40 1.66
N LEU A 220 -3.77 -32.14 0.50
CA LEU A 220 -2.47 -32.70 0.13
C LEU A 220 -1.30 -32.03 0.88
N LEU A 221 -1.33 -30.71 1.00
CA LEU A 221 -0.16 -29.92 1.44
C LEU A 221 -0.30 -29.32 2.85
N GLY A 222 -1.53 -29.08 3.32
CA GLY A 222 -1.82 -28.24 4.50
C GLY A 222 -1.06 -28.64 5.77
N LYS A 223 -0.94 -29.94 6.04
CA LYS A 223 -0.26 -30.45 7.24
C LYS A 223 1.27 -30.50 7.16
N SER A 224 1.86 -30.44 5.96
CA SER A 224 3.26 -30.81 5.75
C SER A 224 4.14 -29.70 5.21
N THR A 225 3.58 -28.66 4.59
CA THR A 225 4.38 -27.66 3.86
C THR A 225 4.17 -26.22 4.32
N GLY A 226 3.31 -25.99 5.31
CA GLY A 226 2.93 -24.63 5.70
C GLY A 226 2.15 -23.86 4.64
N LEU A 227 1.33 -24.55 3.84
CA LEU A 227 0.49 -23.93 2.82
C LEU A 227 -0.35 -22.79 3.41
N ALA A 228 -0.19 -21.58 2.86
CA ALA A 228 -0.99 -20.42 3.18
C ALA A 228 -2.10 -20.20 2.13
N CYS A 229 -3.35 -20.14 2.58
CA CYS A 229 -4.48 -19.68 1.78
C CYS A 229 -4.63 -18.17 1.96
N VAL A 230 -4.38 -17.41 0.89
CA VAL A 230 -4.38 -15.95 0.90
C VAL A 230 -5.67 -15.41 0.30
N ASP A 231 -6.54 -14.79 1.10
CA ASP A 231 -7.80 -14.19 0.65
C ASP A 231 -7.66 -12.66 0.56
N CYS A 232 -7.40 -12.19 -0.66
CA CYS A 232 -7.39 -10.78 -1.04
C CYS A 232 -8.70 -10.33 -1.73
N SER A 233 -9.78 -11.10 -1.60
CA SER A 233 -11.08 -10.74 -2.17
C SER A 233 -11.84 -9.76 -1.27
N ALA A 234 -13.05 -9.40 -1.71
CA ALA A 234 -14.02 -8.67 -0.91
C ALA A 234 -15.36 -9.42 -0.85
N SER A 235 -15.34 -10.77 -0.89
CA SER A 235 -16.55 -11.61 -0.88
C SER A 235 -16.74 -12.38 0.43
N SER A 236 -17.99 -12.70 0.77
CA SER A 236 -18.32 -13.66 1.84
C SER A 236 -18.26 -15.10 1.35
N ASP A 237 -18.16 -15.33 0.05
CA ASP A 237 -18.22 -16.68 -0.54
C ASP A 237 -17.00 -17.54 -0.14
N THR A 238 -15.90 -16.90 0.24
CA THR A 238 -14.65 -17.57 0.66
C THR A 238 -14.76 -18.20 2.05
N VAL A 239 -15.73 -17.77 2.89
CA VAL A 239 -15.83 -18.18 4.31
C VAL A 239 -15.89 -19.69 4.46
N ASN A 240 -16.71 -20.38 3.67
CA ASN A 240 -16.87 -21.84 3.77
C ASN A 240 -15.59 -22.60 3.38
N VAL A 241 -14.82 -22.08 2.42
CA VAL A 241 -13.54 -22.68 2.01
C VAL A 241 -12.50 -22.42 3.08
N LEU A 242 -12.43 -21.19 3.60
CA LEU A 242 -11.51 -20.80 4.67
C LEU A 242 -11.70 -21.69 5.91
N LYS A 243 -12.95 -21.93 6.34
CA LYS A 243 -13.25 -22.85 7.46
C LYS A 243 -12.73 -24.27 7.22
N GLN A 244 -12.81 -24.77 5.99
CA GLN A 244 -12.31 -26.11 5.65
C GLN A 244 -10.78 -26.17 5.60
N VAL A 245 -10.10 -25.16 5.06
CA VAL A 245 -8.63 -25.17 5.01
C VAL A 245 -8.00 -25.05 6.40
N VAL A 246 -8.68 -24.40 7.36
CA VAL A 246 -8.30 -24.45 8.79
C VAL A 246 -8.25 -25.90 9.29
N ASP A 247 -9.30 -26.68 9.04
CA ASP A 247 -9.39 -28.08 9.47
C ASP A 247 -8.33 -28.98 8.80
N LEU A 248 -7.89 -28.59 7.61
CA LEU A 248 -6.83 -29.26 6.87
C LEU A 248 -5.42 -28.82 7.31
N GLY A 249 -5.31 -27.92 8.28
CA GLY A 249 -4.06 -27.49 8.88
C GLY A 249 -3.32 -26.39 8.12
N CYS A 250 -3.96 -25.78 7.13
CA CYS A 250 -3.37 -24.67 6.38
C CYS A 250 -3.23 -23.41 7.24
N CYS A 251 -2.34 -22.53 6.82
CA CYS A 251 -2.31 -21.14 7.29
C CYS A 251 -3.27 -20.27 6.47
N ILE A 252 -3.68 -19.15 7.04
CA ILE A 252 -4.58 -18.19 6.42
C ILE A 252 -3.96 -16.79 6.49
N VAL A 253 -4.00 -16.07 5.37
CA VAL A 253 -3.67 -14.65 5.30
C VAL A 253 -4.86 -13.91 4.70
N LEU A 254 -5.35 -12.87 5.38
CA LEU A 254 -6.55 -12.13 4.95
C LEU A 254 -6.23 -10.64 4.72
N ALA A 255 -6.58 -10.14 3.54
CA ALA A 255 -6.93 -8.72 3.36
C ALA A 255 -8.45 -8.53 3.31
N ASN A 256 -9.20 -9.63 3.11
CA ASN A 256 -10.65 -9.65 3.14
C ASN A 256 -11.19 -9.54 4.57
N LYS A 257 -11.97 -8.49 4.85
CA LYS A 257 -12.62 -8.26 6.15
C LYS A 257 -13.85 -9.14 6.39
N LYS A 258 -14.52 -9.60 5.32
CA LYS A 258 -15.83 -10.26 5.44
C LYS A 258 -15.79 -11.55 6.28
N PRO A 259 -14.78 -12.44 6.14
CA PRO A 259 -14.69 -13.62 6.99
C PRO A 259 -14.54 -13.33 8.49
N LEU A 260 -13.82 -12.26 8.85
CA LEU A 260 -13.61 -11.88 10.25
C LEU A 260 -14.80 -11.10 10.85
N THR A 261 -15.71 -10.63 10.01
CA THR A 261 -16.87 -9.80 10.38
C THR A 261 -18.20 -10.49 10.12
N SER A 262 -18.17 -11.78 9.76
CA SER A 262 -19.36 -12.61 9.64
C SER A 262 -19.84 -13.08 11.02
N THR A 263 -20.56 -14.20 11.07
CA THR A 263 -21.06 -14.77 12.32
C THR A 263 -19.93 -15.04 13.31
N ILE A 264 -20.28 -15.04 14.59
CA ILE A 264 -19.32 -15.34 15.65
C ILE A 264 -18.78 -16.78 15.54
N GLU A 265 -19.59 -17.71 15.03
CA GLU A 265 -19.19 -19.09 14.79
C GLU A 265 -18.10 -19.17 13.72
N ASP A 266 -18.28 -18.46 12.59
CA ASP A 266 -17.27 -18.42 11.54
C ASP A 266 -15.98 -17.77 12.04
N PHE A 267 -16.07 -16.64 12.74
CA PHE A 267 -14.91 -15.98 13.33
C PHE A 267 -14.15 -16.93 14.26
N ASN A 268 -14.85 -17.54 15.23
CA ASN A 268 -14.27 -18.49 16.18
C ASN A 268 -13.63 -19.68 15.48
N LYS A 269 -14.25 -20.16 14.38
CA LYS A 269 -13.67 -21.24 13.55
C LYS A 269 -12.34 -20.81 12.92
N LEU A 270 -12.28 -19.61 12.35
CA LEU A 270 -11.07 -19.09 11.70
C LEU A 270 -9.91 -18.88 12.70
N ILE A 271 -10.22 -18.47 13.92
CA ILE A 271 -9.21 -18.21 14.96
C ILE A 271 -8.89 -19.42 15.86
N THR A 272 -9.39 -20.62 15.55
CA THR A 272 -9.09 -21.85 16.31
C THR A 272 -7.60 -22.13 16.46
N HIS A 273 -6.82 -21.73 15.46
CA HIS A 273 -5.36 -21.82 15.46
C HIS A 273 -4.76 -20.41 15.29
N PRO A 274 -4.72 -19.57 16.35
CA PRO A 274 -4.41 -18.15 16.24
C PRO A 274 -2.99 -17.89 15.70
N ARG A 275 -2.07 -18.84 15.85
CA ARG A 275 -0.72 -18.76 15.27
C ARG A 275 -0.70 -18.93 13.75
N ARG A 276 -1.69 -19.57 13.15
CA ARG A 276 -1.77 -19.89 11.71
C ARG A 276 -2.60 -18.90 10.89
N ILE A 277 -3.17 -17.88 11.52
CA ILE A 277 -3.92 -16.83 10.84
C ILE A 277 -3.18 -15.50 10.97
N ARG A 278 -3.13 -14.76 9.87
CA ARG A 278 -2.70 -13.37 9.81
C ARG A 278 -3.70 -12.57 9.00
N HIS A 279 -3.90 -11.31 9.38
CA HIS A 279 -4.92 -10.46 8.79
C HIS A 279 -4.61 -8.97 9.00
N GLU A 280 -3.33 -8.60 8.92
CA GLU A 280 -2.87 -7.22 9.14
C GLU A 280 -3.57 -6.28 8.15
N SER A 281 -3.60 -6.68 6.87
CA SER A 281 -4.21 -5.93 5.78
C SER A 281 -5.73 -5.73 5.87
N THR A 282 -6.39 -6.27 6.89
CA THR A 282 -7.82 -6.00 7.14
C THR A 282 -8.07 -4.67 7.84
N VAL A 283 -7.11 -4.15 8.61
CA VAL A 283 -7.23 -2.90 9.36
C VAL A 283 -5.97 -2.04 9.19
N GLY A 284 -6.07 -0.99 8.38
CA GLY A 284 -4.96 -0.04 8.18
C GLY A 284 -4.03 -0.38 7.02
N ALA A 285 -4.45 -1.24 6.08
CA ALA A 285 -3.63 -1.67 4.95
C ALA A 285 -2.30 -2.28 5.44
N GLY A 286 -1.14 -1.71 5.09
CA GLY A 286 0.16 -2.20 5.56
C GLY A 286 0.59 -1.69 6.95
N LEU A 287 -0.23 -0.89 7.64
CA LEU A 287 0.12 -0.42 8.99
C LEU A 287 0.13 -1.59 9.97
N PRO A 288 1.09 -1.67 10.91
CA PRO A 288 1.23 -2.79 11.84
C PRO A 288 0.23 -2.69 13.01
N VAL A 289 -1.06 -2.65 12.71
CA VAL A 289 -2.15 -2.45 13.68
C VAL A 289 -2.39 -3.72 14.49
N ILE A 290 -2.72 -4.81 13.80
CA ILE A 290 -3.06 -6.11 14.37
C ILE A 290 -1.84 -6.72 15.06
N ALA A 291 -0.66 -6.68 14.43
CA ALA A 291 0.57 -7.21 15.02
C ALA A 291 0.93 -6.49 16.32
N SER A 292 0.85 -5.15 16.33
CA SER A 292 1.12 -4.36 17.54
C SER A 292 0.12 -4.67 18.64
N LEU A 293 -1.17 -4.72 18.31
CA LEU A 293 -2.22 -5.02 19.28
C LEU A 293 -2.11 -6.44 19.84
N THR A 294 -1.85 -7.43 18.96
CA THR A 294 -1.62 -8.82 19.36
C THR A 294 -0.40 -8.95 20.26
N ARG A 295 0.67 -8.20 20.01
CA ARG A 295 1.87 -8.19 20.85
C ARG A 295 1.59 -7.63 22.24
N ILE A 296 0.84 -6.53 22.34
CA ILE A 296 0.38 -5.96 23.61
C ILE A 296 -0.44 -7.00 24.39
N LEU A 297 -1.47 -7.56 23.75
CA LEU A 297 -2.35 -8.56 24.38
C LEU A 297 -1.60 -9.82 24.81
N SER A 298 -0.68 -10.32 23.97
CA SER A 298 0.13 -11.52 24.26
C SER A 298 1.10 -11.31 25.43
N SER A 299 1.51 -10.07 25.70
CA SER A 299 2.32 -9.72 26.87
C SER A 299 1.51 -9.68 28.19
N GLY A 300 0.19 -9.85 28.11
CA GLY A 300 -0.71 -9.75 29.26
C GLY A 300 -1.05 -8.31 29.64
N ASP A 301 -0.81 -7.34 28.75
CA ASP A 301 -1.17 -5.94 28.99
C ASP A 301 -2.62 -5.67 28.53
N PRO A 302 -3.57 -5.44 29.46
CA PRO A 302 -4.96 -5.24 29.08
C PRO A 302 -5.15 -3.92 28.36
N VAL A 303 -5.76 -3.97 27.18
CA VAL A 303 -6.16 -2.80 26.40
C VAL A 303 -7.56 -2.37 26.85
N HIS A 304 -7.71 -1.11 27.25
CA HIS A 304 -8.95 -0.58 27.80
C HIS A 304 -9.78 0.17 26.77
N HIS A 305 -9.10 0.84 25.85
CA HIS A 305 -9.74 1.79 24.94
C HIS A 305 -8.95 1.92 23.63
N ILE A 306 -9.66 1.87 22.51
CA ILE A 306 -9.11 2.10 21.18
C ILE A 306 -9.93 3.19 20.49
N ILE A 307 -9.24 4.14 19.88
CA ILE A 307 -9.84 5.17 19.01
C ILE A 307 -9.17 5.06 17.64
N GLY A 308 -9.94 4.99 16.56
CA GLY A 308 -9.39 4.86 15.22
C GLY A 308 -10.09 5.72 14.18
N SER A 309 -9.34 6.53 13.42
CA SER A 309 -9.82 7.06 12.14
C SER A 309 -9.25 6.18 11.04
N LEU A 310 -10.08 5.28 10.51
CA LEU A 310 -9.63 4.13 9.73
C LEU A 310 -10.15 4.13 8.28
N SER A 311 -10.60 5.27 7.77
CA SER A 311 -11.04 5.45 6.38
C SER A 311 -10.33 6.67 5.78
N GLY A 312 -9.54 6.44 4.73
CA GLY A 312 -8.86 7.53 4.02
C GLY A 312 -9.85 8.48 3.33
N THR A 313 -10.95 7.95 2.80
CA THR A 313 -12.01 8.73 2.15
C THR A 313 -12.72 9.64 3.14
N LEU A 314 -13.16 9.09 4.28
CA LEU A 314 -13.83 9.89 5.32
C LEU A 314 -12.83 10.83 6.02
N GLY A 315 -11.58 10.42 6.19
CA GLY A 315 -10.50 11.26 6.70
C GLY A 315 -10.28 12.49 5.80
N TYR A 316 -10.20 12.29 4.48
CA TYR A 316 -10.10 13.38 3.51
C TYR A 316 -11.33 14.29 3.56
N ILE A 317 -12.53 13.71 3.55
CA ILE A 317 -13.78 14.48 3.58
C ILE A 317 -13.83 15.37 4.82
N MET A 318 -13.61 14.81 6.01
CA MET A 318 -13.66 15.56 7.26
C MET A 318 -12.56 16.61 7.37
N SER A 319 -11.37 16.33 6.83
CA SER A 319 -10.26 17.30 6.77
C SER A 319 -10.57 18.49 5.88
N GLU A 320 -11.27 18.30 4.76
CA GLU A 320 -11.64 19.37 3.85
C GLU A 320 -12.86 20.17 4.34
N VAL A 321 -13.83 19.52 4.97
CA VAL A 321 -14.96 20.20 5.61
C VAL A 321 -14.49 21.05 6.79
N GLU A 322 -13.51 20.58 7.57
CA GLU A 322 -12.87 21.40 8.61
C GLU A 322 -12.30 22.72 8.07
N LYS A 323 -11.80 22.73 6.82
CA LYS A 323 -11.30 23.95 6.15
C LYS A 323 -12.42 24.89 5.69
N GLY A 324 -13.68 24.58 6.01
CA GLY A 324 -14.86 25.38 5.67
C GLY A 324 -15.46 25.08 4.30
N LYS A 325 -15.10 23.96 3.66
CA LYS A 325 -15.72 23.54 2.40
C LYS A 325 -17.04 22.79 2.67
N PRO A 326 -18.11 23.03 1.89
CA PRO A 326 -19.34 22.27 2.01
C PRO A 326 -19.12 20.78 1.73
N LEU A 327 -19.79 19.89 2.48
CA LEU A 327 -19.70 18.44 2.33
C LEU A 327 -20.01 18.02 0.88
N SER A 328 -21.05 18.60 0.27
CA SER A 328 -21.48 18.33 -1.10
C SER A 328 -20.38 18.58 -2.13
N GLN A 329 -19.64 19.68 -1.99
CA GLN A 329 -18.50 19.99 -2.85
C GLN A 329 -17.37 18.97 -2.63
N VAL A 330 -17.06 18.67 -1.38
CA VAL A 330 -15.96 17.77 -1.02
C VAL A 330 -16.21 16.35 -1.51
N VAL A 331 -17.43 15.82 -1.36
CA VAL A 331 -17.83 14.50 -1.86
C VAL A 331 -17.71 14.42 -3.38
N LYS A 332 -18.15 15.45 -4.12
CA LYS A 332 -18.00 15.52 -5.58
C LYS A 332 -16.53 15.53 -6.00
N VAL A 333 -15.71 16.31 -5.32
CA VAL A 333 -14.25 16.35 -5.56
C VAL A 333 -13.62 15.00 -5.26
N ALA A 334 -13.92 14.39 -4.11
CA ALA A 334 -13.41 13.07 -3.73
C ALA A 334 -13.76 12.00 -4.78
N LYS A 335 -15.00 11.99 -5.29
CA LYS A 335 -15.43 11.10 -6.37
C LYS A 335 -14.64 11.35 -7.66
N SER A 336 -14.46 12.61 -8.06
CA SER A 336 -13.70 12.96 -9.28
C SER A 336 -12.22 12.59 -9.21
N LEU A 337 -11.64 12.59 -8.00
CA LEU A 337 -10.26 12.18 -7.73
C LEU A 337 -10.11 10.67 -7.59
N GLY A 338 -11.22 9.91 -7.55
CA GLY A 338 -11.22 8.46 -7.34
C GLY A 338 -10.92 8.07 -5.89
N TYR A 339 -11.19 8.95 -4.92
CA TYR A 339 -11.05 8.63 -3.49
C TYR A 339 -12.27 7.91 -2.92
N THR A 340 -13.42 7.95 -3.60
CA THR A 340 -14.62 7.22 -3.19
C THR A 340 -14.78 5.96 -4.02
N GLU A 341 -15.58 5.03 -3.52
CA GLU A 341 -16.19 3.99 -4.34
C GLU A 341 -17.07 4.58 -5.47
N PRO A 342 -17.45 3.78 -6.51
CA PRO A 342 -18.32 4.24 -7.57
C PRO A 342 -19.62 4.87 -7.05
N ASP A 343 -20.17 4.33 -5.97
CA ASP A 343 -21.21 4.96 -5.16
C ASP A 343 -20.63 5.49 -3.84
N PRO A 344 -20.50 6.83 -3.65
CA PRO A 344 -19.93 7.40 -2.43
C PRO A 344 -20.68 7.01 -1.14
N ARG A 345 -21.92 6.52 -1.24
CA ARG A 345 -22.66 6.04 -0.07
C ARG A 345 -22.03 4.82 0.58
N ASP A 346 -21.27 4.02 -0.16
CA ASP A 346 -20.53 2.89 0.39
C ASP A 346 -19.50 3.36 1.43
N ASP A 347 -18.83 4.49 1.19
CA ASP A 347 -17.92 5.13 2.13
C ASP A 347 -18.67 5.90 3.23
N LEU A 348 -19.62 6.76 2.84
CA LEU A 348 -20.35 7.68 3.73
C LEU A 348 -21.23 6.94 4.75
N SER A 349 -21.58 5.69 4.49
CA SER A 349 -22.34 4.83 5.42
C SER A 349 -21.56 4.48 6.69
N GLY A 350 -20.22 4.53 6.64
CA GLY A 350 -19.36 4.09 7.73
C GLY A 350 -19.15 2.59 7.85
N MET A 351 -19.74 1.78 6.96
CA MET A 351 -19.73 0.32 7.11
C MET A 351 -18.34 -0.31 6.97
N ASP A 352 -17.43 0.29 6.20
CA ASP A 352 -16.03 -0.15 6.15
C ASP A 352 -15.33 0.07 7.51
N VAL A 353 -15.54 1.23 8.13
CA VAL A 353 -15.01 1.55 9.46
C VAL A 353 -15.63 0.64 10.52
N ALA A 354 -16.94 0.35 10.45
CA ALA A 354 -17.62 -0.58 11.34
C ALA A 354 -17.05 -2.00 11.26
N ARG A 355 -16.72 -2.50 10.06
CA ARG A 355 -16.05 -3.80 9.90
C ARG A 355 -14.65 -3.80 10.52
N LYS A 356 -13.86 -2.74 10.31
CA LYS A 356 -12.53 -2.61 10.93
C LYS A 356 -12.63 -2.53 12.46
N ALA A 357 -13.61 -1.79 12.98
CA ALA A 357 -13.88 -1.69 14.41
C ALA A 357 -14.30 -3.05 15.00
N LEU A 358 -15.13 -3.83 14.30
CA LEU A 358 -15.53 -5.17 14.72
C LEU A 358 -14.33 -6.13 14.84
N ILE A 359 -13.40 -6.08 13.88
CA ILE A 359 -12.17 -6.89 13.90
C ILE A 359 -11.34 -6.53 15.14
N LEU A 360 -11.14 -5.24 15.40
CA LEU A 360 -10.41 -4.76 16.58
C LEU A 360 -11.11 -5.16 17.89
N ALA A 361 -12.42 -4.97 17.99
CA ALA A 361 -13.20 -5.34 19.17
C ALA A 361 -13.13 -6.85 19.45
N ARG A 362 -13.25 -7.69 18.42
CA ARG A 362 -13.08 -9.14 18.54
C ARG A 362 -11.65 -9.53 18.94
N LEU A 363 -10.63 -8.81 18.46
CA LEU A 363 -9.24 -9.02 18.88
C LEU A 363 -9.04 -8.70 20.37
N LEU A 364 -9.78 -7.73 20.93
CA LEU A 364 -9.84 -7.46 22.37
C LEU A 364 -10.63 -8.51 23.17
N GLY A 365 -11.17 -9.54 22.51
CA GLY A 365 -11.94 -10.62 23.13
C GLY A 365 -13.45 -10.37 23.20
N GLN A 366 -13.96 -9.26 22.66
CA GLN A 366 -15.39 -8.97 22.68
C GLN A 366 -16.16 -9.93 21.76
N GLN A 367 -17.26 -10.49 22.28
CA GLN A 367 -18.12 -11.43 21.56
C GLN A 367 -19.34 -10.70 20.97
N ILE A 368 -19.10 -9.84 19.98
CA ILE A 368 -20.12 -9.00 19.35
C ILE A 368 -20.24 -9.27 17.83
N ASN A 369 -21.36 -8.87 17.26
CA ASN A 369 -21.66 -8.86 15.83
C ASN A 369 -21.73 -7.44 15.28
N LEU A 370 -21.74 -7.31 13.95
CA LEU A 370 -21.82 -6.01 13.29
C LEU A 370 -23.08 -5.21 13.66
N SER A 371 -24.19 -5.91 13.96
CA SER A 371 -25.45 -5.32 14.43
C SER A 371 -25.36 -4.67 15.82
N ASP A 372 -24.36 -5.07 16.62
CA ASP A 372 -24.18 -4.57 17.98
C ASP A 372 -23.35 -3.28 18.00
N ILE A 373 -22.74 -2.91 16.86
CA ILE A 373 -21.99 -1.67 16.69
C ILE A 373 -22.97 -0.54 16.39
N LYS A 374 -22.89 0.53 17.18
CA LYS A 374 -23.62 1.76 16.88
C LYS A 374 -22.91 2.51 15.76
N VAL A 375 -23.49 2.49 14.56
CA VAL A 375 -22.95 3.18 13.38
C VAL A 375 -23.78 4.40 13.04
N GLU A 376 -23.15 5.57 13.00
CA GLU A 376 -23.71 6.82 12.48
C GLU A 376 -23.33 6.98 11.01
N SER A 377 -24.29 6.83 10.11
CA SER A 377 -24.13 7.17 8.69
C SER A 377 -24.10 8.69 8.51
N LEU A 378 -23.31 9.19 7.56
CA LEU A 378 -23.30 10.61 7.20
C LEU A 378 -24.53 11.06 6.41
N PHE A 379 -25.36 10.12 5.97
CA PHE A 379 -26.65 10.38 5.33
C PHE A 379 -27.77 9.58 6.01
N PRO A 380 -29.00 10.11 6.03
CA PRO A 380 -30.14 9.43 6.65
C PRO A 380 -30.65 8.30 5.75
N LYS A 381 -31.42 7.35 6.30
CA LYS A 381 -31.80 6.10 5.61
C LYS A 381 -32.59 6.34 4.32
N GLU A 382 -33.32 7.45 4.25
CA GLU A 382 -34.12 7.88 3.10
C GLU A 382 -33.25 8.24 1.87
N MET A 383 -31.95 8.47 2.08
CA MET A 383 -30.96 8.72 1.02
C MET A 383 -30.13 7.48 0.65
N GLY A 384 -30.44 6.32 1.24
CA GLY A 384 -29.73 5.08 1.01
C GLY A 384 -29.82 4.57 -0.44
N PRO A 385 -28.90 3.67 -0.84
CA PRO A 385 -28.83 3.14 -2.21
C PRO A 385 -30.10 2.41 -2.67
N ASP A 386 -30.86 1.82 -1.75
CA ASP A 386 -32.11 1.13 -2.04
C ASP A 386 -33.33 2.07 -2.19
N VAL A 387 -33.18 3.35 -1.83
CA VAL A 387 -34.29 4.33 -1.76
C VAL A 387 -34.11 5.46 -2.76
N MET A 388 -32.91 6.04 -2.82
CA MET A 388 -32.60 7.20 -3.66
C MET A 388 -31.65 6.81 -4.80
N PRO A 389 -31.93 7.17 -6.06
CA PRO A 389 -30.96 7.02 -7.14
C PRO A 389 -29.66 7.79 -6.88
N ILE A 390 -28.53 7.25 -7.34
CA ILE A 390 -27.20 7.85 -7.10
C ILE A 390 -27.09 9.28 -7.64
N ASN A 391 -27.71 9.59 -8.79
CA ASN A 391 -27.66 10.93 -9.37
C ASN A 391 -28.41 11.94 -8.49
N ASP A 392 -29.61 11.60 -8.03
CA ASP A 392 -30.39 12.45 -7.13
C ASP A 392 -29.65 12.69 -5.80
N PHE A 393 -28.98 11.65 -5.30
CA PHE A 393 -28.12 11.77 -4.12
C PHE A 393 -27.00 12.79 -4.35
N LEU A 394 -26.26 12.70 -5.46
CA LEU A 394 -25.14 13.59 -5.76
C LEU A 394 -25.58 15.03 -6.09
N ASP A 395 -26.71 15.20 -6.77
CA ASP A 395 -27.17 16.51 -7.24
C ASP A 395 -27.87 17.30 -6.14
N GLY A 396 -28.71 16.65 -5.31
CA GLY A 396 -29.48 17.31 -4.26
C GLY A 396 -29.33 16.69 -2.86
N GLY A 397 -29.18 15.37 -2.76
CA GLY A 397 -29.12 14.66 -1.48
C GLY A 397 -27.98 15.15 -0.57
N VAL A 398 -26.73 15.17 -1.08
CA VAL A 398 -25.57 15.61 -0.28
C VAL A 398 -25.65 17.11 0.05
N LEU A 399 -26.21 17.94 -0.85
CA LEU A 399 -26.38 19.37 -0.61
C LEU A 399 -27.30 19.63 0.60
N ALA A 400 -28.31 18.80 0.82
CA ALA A 400 -29.19 18.90 1.98
C ALA A 400 -28.48 18.59 3.32
N LEU A 401 -27.31 17.94 3.28
CA LEU A 401 -26.51 17.58 4.47
C LEU A 401 -25.52 18.68 4.88
N ASP A 402 -25.25 19.66 4.00
CA ASP A 402 -24.22 20.67 4.23
C ASP A 402 -24.44 21.48 5.49
N SER A 403 -25.69 21.91 5.75
CA SER A 403 -26.00 22.77 6.89
C SER A 403 -25.75 22.07 8.23
N ASP A 404 -26.22 20.84 8.40
CA ASP A 404 -26.04 20.06 9.65
C ASP A 404 -24.56 19.79 9.92
N ILE A 405 -23.83 19.36 8.91
CA ILE A 405 -22.40 19.05 9.04
C ILE A 405 -21.59 20.32 9.33
N GLN A 406 -21.88 21.43 8.65
CA GLN A 406 -21.21 22.71 8.89
C GLN A 406 -21.49 23.24 10.30
N GLU A 407 -22.71 23.10 10.81
CA GLU A 407 -23.07 23.46 12.17
C GLU A 407 -22.26 22.64 13.19
N ARG A 408 -22.20 21.30 13.03
CA ARG A 408 -21.43 20.41 13.90
C ARG A 408 -19.93 20.75 13.90
N VAL A 409 -19.36 21.03 12.73
CA VAL A 409 -17.94 21.43 12.61
C VAL A 409 -17.68 22.77 13.29
N THR A 410 -18.59 23.73 13.13
CA THR A 410 -18.48 25.06 13.77
C THR A 410 -18.58 24.92 15.29
N ASN A 411 -19.52 24.11 15.79
CA ASN A 411 -19.69 23.81 17.21
C ASN A 411 -18.44 23.15 17.80
N ALA A 412 -17.86 22.14 17.12
CA ALA A 412 -16.60 21.53 17.55
C ALA A 412 -15.45 22.55 17.59
N SER A 413 -15.30 23.37 16.55
CA SER A 413 -14.25 24.39 16.47
C SER A 413 -14.37 25.44 17.57
N SER A 414 -15.59 25.83 17.96
CA SER A 414 -15.85 26.77 19.07
C SER A 414 -15.35 26.27 20.42
N ARG A 415 -15.25 24.94 20.58
CA ARG A 415 -14.71 24.26 21.77
C ARG A 415 -13.21 23.95 21.67
N GLY A 416 -12.52 24.40 20.61
CA GLY A 416 -11.12 24.05 20.37
C GLY A 416 -10.91 22.64 19.82
N ASN A 417 -11.99 21.97 19.39
CA ASN A 417 -11.98 20.62 18.85
C ASN A 417 -12.07 20.61 17.32
N VAL A 418 -11.91 19.42 16.75
CA VAL A 418 -12.20 19.11 15.34
C VAL A 418 -13.12 17.91 15.29
N LEU A 419 -13.89 17.83 14.21
CA LEU A 419 -14.77 16.70 13.94
C LEU A 419 -14.03 15.68 13.07
N ARG A 420 -14.03 14.41 13.48
CA ARG A 420 -13.45 13.30 12.70
C ARG A 420 -14.44 12.16 12.65
N TYR A 421 -14.42 11.42 11.56
CA TYR A 421 -15.11 10.14 11.49
C TYR A 421 -14.20 9.07 12.09
N ALA A 422 -14.63 8.46 13.20
CA ALA A 422 -13.80 7.56 13.98
C ALA A 422 -14.61 6.40 14.57
N CYS A 423 -13.92 5.30 14.85
CA CYS A 423 -14.40 4.26 15.76
C CYS A 423 -13.87 4.50 17.18
N VAL A 424 -14.69 4.14 18.16
CA VAL A 424 -14.37 4.16 19.59
C VAL A 424 -14.77 2.81 20.17
N ILE A 425 -13.81 2.11 20.76
CA ILE A 425 -13.98 0.77 21.32
C ILE A 425 -13.54 0.81 22.78
N GLU A 426 -14.46 0.50 23.69
CA GLU A 426 -14.22 0.41 25.13
C GLU A 426 -14.34 -1.04 25.58
N SER A 427 -13.27 -1.59 26.16
CA SER A 427 -13.22 -3.00 26.59
C SER A 427 -14.13 -3.28 27.80
N SER A 428 -14.25 -2.33 28.73
CA SER A 428 -14.99 -2.54 29.99
C SER A 428 -16.51 -2.61 29.82
N SER A 429 -17.04 -1.89 28.84
CA SER A 429 -18.46 -1.77 28.55
C SER A 429 -18.89 -2.61 27.33
N SER A 430 -17.95 -3.25 26.63
CA SER A 430 -18.14 -3.83 25.31
C SER A 430 -18.79 -2.86 24.31
N ARG A 431 -18.58 -1.55 24.52
CA ARG A 431 -19.13 -0.50 23.68
C ARG A 431 -18.25 -0.35 22.45
N CYS A 432 -18.87 -0.41 21.28
CA CYS A 432 -18.23 -0.16 20.01
C CYS A 432 -19.11 0.81 19.20
N GLU A 433 -18.60 2.00 18.94
CA GLU A 433 -19.31 3.04 18.19
C GLU A 433 -18.46 3.51 17.00
N VAL A 434 -19.14 3.89 15.93
CA VAL A 434 -18.54 4.43 14.70
C VAL A 434 -19.37 5.62 14.25
N GLY A 435 -18.74 6.77 14.05
CA GLY A 435 -19.47 7.98 13.69
C GLY A 435 -18.62 9.24 13.76
N LEU A 436 -19.30 10.39 13.73
CA LEU A 436 -18.67 11.68 13.93
C LEU A 436 -18.36 11.88 15.41
N GLN A 437 -17.09 12.14 15.70
CA GLN A 437 -16.57 12.30 17.05
C GLN A 437 -15.72 13.57 17.13
N GLU A 438 -15.79 14.25 18.27
CA GLU A 438 -15.02 15.47 18.53
C GLU A 438 -13.71 15.14 19.24
N PHE A 439 -12.61 15.69 18.72
CA PHE A 439 -11.29 15.52 19.32
C PHE A 439 -10.59 16.87 19.49
N PRO A 440 -9.81 17.08 20.56
CA PRO A 440 -8.96 18.27 20.69
C PRO A 440 -8.05 18.44 19.48
N LYS A 441 -7.86 19.68 19.01
CA LYS A 441 -7.00 19.99 17.85
C LYS A 441 -5.57 19.47 17.99
N ASP A 442 -5.07 19.41 19.21
CA ASP A 442 -3.73 18.96 19.56
C ASP A 442 -3.63 17.46 19.84
N SER A 443 -4.74 16.71 19.83
CA SER A 443 -4.73 15.25 19.95
C SER A 443 -4.18 14.56 18.69
N PRO A 444 -3.79 13.27 18.75
CA PRO A 444 -3.36 12.52 17.57
C PRO A 444 -4.37 12.55 16.41
N LEU A 445 -5.67 12.39 16.71
CA LEU A 445 -6.73 12.49 15.70
C LEU A 445 -6.97 13.93 15.24
N GLY A 446 -6.74 14.91 16.13
CA GLY A 446 -6.86 16.33 15.83
C GLY A 446 -5.86 16.80 14.77
N ARG A 447 -4.63 16.28 14.85
CA ARG A 447 -3.53 16.63 13.94
C ARG A 447 -3.55 15.90 12.60
N LEU A 448 -4.47 14.94 12.41
CA LEU A 448 -4.61 14.24 11.14
C LEU A 448 -4.87 15.22 10.00
N LYS A 449 -4.24 14.92 8.84
CA LYS A 449 -4.42 15.67 7.60
C LYS A 449 -4.60 14.69 6.44
N GLY A 450 -5.46 15.06 5.51
CA GLY A 450 -5.64 14.29 4.27
C GLY A 450 -6.28 12.94 4.53
N SER A 451 -5.75 11.89 3.92
CA SER A 451 -6.31 10.53 3.91
C SER A 451 -5.57 9.54 4.82
N ASP A 452 -4.73 10.04 5.73
CA ASP A 452 -4.01 9.20 6.67
C ASP A 452 -4.99 8.51 7.64
N ASN A 453 -4.72 7.24 7.94
CA ASN A 453 -5.36 6.54 9.03
C ASN A 453 -4.54 6.72 10.31
N VAL A 454 -5.24 6.76 11.45
CA VAL A 454 -4.62 6.70 12.77
C VAL A 454 -5.35 5.71 13.66
N LEU A 455 -4.59 5.01 14.47
CA LEU A 455 -5.08 4.22 15.59
C LEU A 455 -4.39 4.68 16.88
N VAL A 456 -5.18 4.92 17.92
CA VAL A 456 -4.73 5.30 19.25
C VAL A 456 -5.17 4.22 20.22
N VAL A 457 -4.21 3.58 20.88
CA VAL A 457 -4.45 2.45 21.78
C VAL A 457 -4.04 2.83 23.19
N TYR A 458 -4.99 2.72 24.12
CA TYR A 458 -4.78 2.89 25.55
C TYR A 458 -4.82 1.52 26.24
N SER A 459 -3.77 1.21 26.98
CA SER A 459 -3.65 0.02 27.81
C SER A 459 -3.16 0.40 29.20
N ARG A 460 -3.02 -0.59 30.09
CA ARG A 460 -2.39 -0.38 31.40
C ARG A 460 -0.97 0.20 31.26
N CYS A 461 -0.15 -0.25 30.30
CA CYS A 461 1.19 0.31 30.09
C CYS A 461 1.19 1.63 29.29
N TYR A 462 0.19 1.87 28.44
CA TYR A 462 0.07 3.06 27.59
C TYR A 462 -1.13 3.93 27.98
N ASN A 463 -1.25 4.27 29.28
CA ASN A 463 -2.40 5.02 29.79
C ASN A 463 -2.24 6.55 29.64
N GLU A 464 -1.09 7.10 30.04
CA GLU A 464 -0.81 8.55 29.95
C GLU A 464 -0.38 8.95 28.54
N GLN A 465 0.44 8.12 27.90
CA GLN A 465 0.89 8.28 26.52
C GLN A 465 0.43 7.07 25.72
N PRO A 466 -0.65 7.18 24.94
CA PRO A 466 -1.17 6.05 24.17
C PRO A 466 -0.20 5.65 23.08
N LEU A 467 -0.26 4.40 22.66
CA LEU A 467 0.38 3.96 21.43
C LEU A 467 -0.38 4.56 20.23
N VAL A 468 0.33 5.32 19.39
CA VAL A 468 -0.22 5.92 18.17
C VAL A 468 0.42 5.28 16.95
N ILE A 469 -0.40 4.73 16.06
CA ILE A 469 0.02 4.17 14.77
C ILE A 469 -0.64 5.01 13.68
N GLN A 470 0.16 5.65 12.82
CA GLN A 470 -0.33 6.53 11.76
C GLN A 470 0.36 6.23 10.44
N GLY A 471 -0.40 6.32 9.35
CA GLY A 471 0.12 6.39 7.99
C GLY A 471 -0.95 6.12 6.93
N ALA A 472 -0.52 5.82 5.71
CA ALA A 472 -1.44 5.54 4.61
C ALA A 472 -2.28 4.28 4.91
N GLY A 473 -3.60 4.48 5.01
CA GLY A 473 -4.56 3.44 5.38
C GLY A 473 -5.20 2.67 4.23
N ALA A 474 -4.79 2.97 2.99
CA ALA A 474 -5.27 2.41 1.75
C ALA A 474 -4.15 2.45 0.69
N GLY A 475 -4.35 1.71 -0.40
CA GLY A 475 -3.39 1.62 -1.50
C GLY A 475 -3.02 0.17 -1.81
N ASN A 476 -2.88 -0.15 -3.10
CA ASN A 476 -2.60 -1.51 -3.55
C ASN A 476 -1.23 -1.98 -3.02
N ASP A 477 -0.19 -1.16 -3.18
CA ASP A 477 1.18 -1.54 -2.79
C ASP A 477 1.33 -1.70 -1.27
N THR A 478 0.75 -0.77 -0.49
CA THR A 478 0.79 -0.83 0.97
C THR A 478 0.02 -2.04 1.50
N THR A 479 -1.14 -2.35 0.92
CA THR A 479 -1.93 -3.54 1.28
C THR A 479 -1.22 -4.82 0.89
N ALA A 480 -0.63 -4.88 -0.31
CA ALA A 480 0.13 -6.03 -0.80
C ALA A 480 1.38 -6.28 0.05
N ALA A 481 2.09 -5.22 0.46
CA ALA A 481 3.21 -5.32 1.38
C ALA A 481 2.80 -5.90 2.73
N GLY A 482 1.64 -5.50 3.27
CA GLY A 482 1.07 -6.08 4.49
C GLY A 482 0.73 -7.57 4.33
N VAL A 483 0.11 -7.96 3.21
CA VAL A 483 -0.18 -9.37 2.90
C VAL A 483 1.11 -10.19 2.79
N LEU A 484 2.14 -9.64 2.13
CA LEU A 484 3.43 -10.30 2.01
C LEU A 484 4.11 -10.47 3.38
N ALA A 485 4.09 -9.43 4.22
CA ALA A 485 4.60 -9.51 5.58
C ALA A 485 3.87 -10.59 6.39
N ASP A 486 2.54 -10.66 6.30
CA ASP A 486 1.73 -11.70 6.93
C ASP A 486 2.11 -13.12 6.47
N ILE A 487 2.41 -13.30 5.19
CA ILE A 487 2.89 -14.60 4.67
C ILE A 487 4.27 -14.94 5.26
N LEU A 488 5.18 -13.97 5.33
CA LEU A 488 6.51 -14.17 5.88
C LEU A 488 6.48 -14.44 7.38
N ASP A 489 5.61 -13.79 8.13
CA ASP A 489 5.42 -14.02 9.58
C ASP A 489 4.92 -15.43 9.92
N LEU A 490 4.38 -16.15 8.94
CA LEU A 490 3.97 -17.55 9.09
C LEU A 490 5.12 -18.53 8.84
N GLN A 491 6.24 -18.09 8.25
CA GLN A 491 7.39 -18.94 7.98
C GLN A 491 7.96 -19.57 9.25
N ASP A 492 7.94 -18.84 10.38
CA ASP A 492 8.52 -19.27 11.66
C ASP A 492 7.80 -20.47 12.29
N LEU A 493 6.71 -20.94 11.68
CA LEU A 493 5.95 -22.12 12.12
C LEU A 493 6.47 -23.44 11.50
N PHE A 494 7.32 -23.36 10.49
CA PHE A 494 7.80 -24.48 9.66
C PHE A 494 9.31 -24.44 9.52
#